data_AF-A0A2R6LK12-F1
#
_entry.id   AF-A0A2R6LK12-F1
#
_cell.length_a   1.000
_cell.length_b   1.000
_cell.length_c   1.000
_cell.angle_alpha   90.00
_cell.angle_beta   90.00
_cell.angle_gamma   90.00
#
_symmetry.space_group_name_H-M   'P 1'
#
loop_
_entity.id
_entity.type
_entity.pdbx_description
1 polymer ?
#
loop_
_entity_poly.entity_id
_entity_poly.type
_entity_poly.pdbx_seq_one_letter_code
_entity_poly.pdbx_strand_id
1 'polypeptide(L)'
;MAEYLAIIVVAFLAQLAVLPGEKGQLIVAALSTRYHPLGVVAAAGAAFAGWTALEIWFGSALQAALPPVALDAFTAGLFLLFAVLLTRSAPNPGQDVAAATDGGIEAVEDVRVPVVGWEVPDALGGHLPIFALMAAGEFGDKTQLVTIGLAAQYGATSAIWVGEMLAIIPVSLLNAYFFHRFSHLFDARKAHFIAAGLFAFFGLDTVLSILTGFSVWETLVAAVADVILAAL
;
A
#
# COMPACT_ATOMS: atom_id res chain seq x y z
N MET A 1 13.36 -9.64 -17.88
CA MET A 1 13.66 -9.90 -16.45
C MET A 1 13.97 -8.63 -15.67
N ALA A 2 14.80 -7.72 -16.19
CA ALA A 2 15.12 -6.44 -15.52
C ALA A 2 13.88 -5.56 -15.25
N GLU A 3 13.00 -5.40 -16.24
CA GLU A 3 11.76 -4.61 -16.11
C GLU A 3 10.78 -5.18 -15.08
N TYR A 4 10.58 -6.50 -15.09
CA TYR A 4 9.72 -7.19 -14.09
C TYR A 4 10.22 -6.95 -12.65
N LEU A 5 11.54 -7.03 -12.44
CA LEU A 5 12.15 -6.78 -11.14
C LEU A 5 12.06 -5.30 -10.74
N ALA A 6 12.19 -4.38 -11.70
CA ALA A 6 12.00 -2.95 -11.45
C ALA A 6 10.57 -2.65 -10.97
N ILE A 7 9.55 -3.24 -11.60
CA ILE A 7 8.14 -3.08 -11.18
C ILE A 7 7.92 -3.65 -9.76
N ILE A 8 8.51 -4.81 -9.43
CA ILE A 8 8.47 -5.35 -8.06
C ILE A 8 9.02 -4.33 -7.07
N VAL A 9 10.20 -3.75 -7.35
CA VAL A 9 10.86 -2.80 -6.45
C VAL A 9 10.04 -1.52 -6.30
N VAL A 10 9.51 -0.97 -7.40
CA VAL A 10 8.65 0.21 -7.37
C VAL A 10 7.39 -0.05 -6.55
N ALA A 11 6.69 -1.16 -6.81
CA ALA A 11 5.49 -1.54 -6.07
C ALA A 11 5.78 -1.77 -4.58
N PHE A 12 6.87 -2.47 -4.26
CA PHE A 12 7.34 -2.67 -2.89
C PHE A 12 7.60 -1.35 -2.16
N LEU A 13 8.36 -0.43 -2.78
CA LEU A 13 8.71 0.85 -2.17
C LEU A 13 7.50 1.78 -2.03
N ALA A 14 6.64 1.83 -3.04
CA ALA A 14 5.41 2.61 -3.01
C ALA A 14 4.48 2.12 -1.90
N GLN A 15 4.35 0.81 -1.75
CA GLN A 15 3.53 0.21 -0.70
C GLN A 15 4.14 0.43 0.69
N LEU A 16 5.45 0.23 0.85
CA LEU A 16 6.16 0.48 2.10
C LEU A 16 6.08 1.95 2.55
N ALA A 17 5.97 2.87 1.60
CA ALA A 17 5.80 4.30 1.85
C ALA A 17 4.42 4.66 2.40
N VAL A 18 3.37 3.89 2.06
CA VAL A 18 1.97 4.18 2.42
C VAL A 18 1.47 3.34 3.59
N LEU A 19 2.05 2.16 3.82
CA LEU A 19 1.70 1.25 4.93
C LEU A 19 1.89 1.82 6.36
N PRO A 20 2.87 2.68 6.67
CA PRO A 20 3.05 3.14 8.04
C PRO A 20 1.88 3.98 8.55
N GLY A 21 1.21 3.50 9.60
CA GLY A 21 0.04 4.19 10.18
C GLY A 21 -1.27 3.97 9.41
N GLU A 22 -1.28 3.03 8.47
CA GLU A 22 -2.47 2.61 7.73
C GLU A 22 -3.46 1.87 8.67
N LYS A 23 -4.77 1.99 8.39
CA LYS A 23 -5.86 1.48 9.24
C LYS A 23 -5.81 -0.04 9.38
N GLY A 24 -5.63 -0.77 8.29
CA GLY A 24 -5.43 -2.21 8.26
C GLY A 24 -4.26 -2.67 9.12
N GLN A 25 -3.14 -1.94 9.10
CA GLN A 25 -1.99 -2.23 9.97
C GLN A 25 -2.30 -2.05 11.46
N LEU A 26 -3.12 -1.06 11.82
CA LEU A 26 -3.61 -0.88 13.19
C LEU A 26 -4.59 -1.99 13.61
N ILE A 27 -5.45 -2.44 12.69
CA ILE A 27 -6.37 -3.57 12.92
C ILE A 27 -5.58 -4.86 13.14
N VAL A 28 -4.56 -5.14 12.31
CA VAL A 28 -3.66 -6.31 12.46
C VAL A 28 -2.97 -6.29 13.82
N ALA A 29 -2.43 -5.14 14.23
CA ALA A 29 -1.80 -4.99 15.54
C ALA A 29 -2.78 -5.23 16.69
N ALA A 30 -3.96 -4.60 16.64
CA ALA A 30 -4.98 -4.73 17.68
C ALA A 30 -5.48 -6.17 17.83
N LEU A 31 -5.79 -6.84 16.72
CA LEU A 31 -6.27 -8.22 16.72
C LEU A 31 -5.18 -9.21 17.18
N SER A 32 -3.91 -8.94 16.90
CA SER A 32 -2.78 -9.79 17.31
C SER A 32 -2.53 -9.78 18.83
N THR A 33 -3.12 -8.84 19.57
CA THR A 33 -3.13 -8.88 21.05
C THR A 33 -4.09 -9.92 21.63
N ARG A 34 -5.04 -10.40 20.82
CA ARG A 34 -6.12 -11.32 21.24
C ARG A 34 -6.08 -12.67 20.53
N TYR A 35 -5.62 -12.68 19.28
CA TYR A 35 -5.53 -13.85 18.44
C TYR A 35 -4.08 -14.19 18.11
N HIS A 36 -3.85 -15.43 17.67
CA HIS A 36 -2.51 -15.86 17.28
C HIS A 36 -1.98 -15.01 16.10
N PRO A 37 -0.83 -14.33 16.24
CA PRO A 37 -0.31 -13.36 15.25
C PRO A 37 -0.26 -13.89 13.81
N LEU A 38 0.20 -15.13 13.60
CA LEU A 38 0.24 -15.73 12.26
C LEU A 38 -1.15 -15.89 11.64
N GLY A 39 -2.15 -16.18 12.45
CA GLY A 39 -3.53 -16.34 12.01
C GLY A 39 -4.17 -15.02 11.57
N VAL A 40 -3.86 -13.95 12.31
CA VAL A 40 -4.29 -12.58 11.97
C VAL A 40 -3.62 -12.12 10.68
N VAL A 41 -2.30 -12.30 10.58
CA VAL A 41 -1.54 -11.90 9.38
C VAL A 41 -1.93 -12.73 8.16
N ALA A 42 -2.22 -14.03 8.31
CA ALA A 42 -2.71 -14.86 7.21
C ALA A 42 -4.07 -14.37 6.70
N ALA A 43 -5.01 -14.08 7.60
CA ALA A 43 -6.34 -13.58 7.23
C ALA A 43 -6.28 -12.16 6.61
N ALA A 44 -5.53 -11.25 7.22
CA ALA A 44 -5.31 -9.90 6.69
C ALA A 44 -4.57 -9.93 5.35
N GLY A 45 -3.49 -10.72 5.26
CA GLY A 45 -2.72 -10.90 4.04
C GLY A 45 -3.56 -11.48 2.90
N ALA A 46 -4.48 -12.41 3.18
CA ALA A 46 -5.42 -12.91 2.19
C ALA A 46 -6.41 -11.83 1.71
N ALA A 47 -6.89 -10.97 2.63
CA ALA A 47 -7.75 -9.84 2.28
C ALA A 47 -7.03 -8.84 1.37
N PHE A 48 -5.81 -8.43 1.75
CA PHE A 48 -4.95 -7.57 0.94
C PHE A 48 -4.63 -8.19 -0.43
N ALA A 49 -4.23 -9.46 -0.46
CA ALA A 49 -3.94 -10.17 -1.71
C ALA A 49 -5.14 -10.19 -2.67
N GLY A 50 -6.36 -10.36 -2.14
CA GLY A 50 -7.59 -10.31 -2.91
C GLY A 50 -7.87 -8.91 -3.46
N TRP A 51 -7.74 -7.88 -2.62
CA TRP A 51 -7.92 -6.49 -3.02
C TRP A 51 -6.90 -6.04 -4.06
N THR A 52 -5.60 -6.31 -3.86
CA THR A 52 -4.54 -6.02 -4.83
C THR A 52 -4.87 -6.66 -6.19
N ALA A 53 -5.37 -7.91 -6.22
CA ALA A 53 -5.74 -8.54 -7.48
C ALA A 53 -6.92 -7.83 -8.19
N LEU A 54 -7.93 -7.39 -7.42
CA LEU A 54 -9.07 -6.63 -7.95
C LEU A 54 -8.65 -5.25 -8.46
N GLU A 55 -7.77 -4.58 -7.74
CA GLU A 55 -7.21 -3.26 -8.08
C GLU A 55 -6.36 -3.33 -9.33
N ILE A 56 -5.52 -4.36 -9.46
CA ILE A 56 -4.72 -4.61 -10.67
C ILE A 56 -5.64 -4.83 -11.88
N TRP A 57 -6.69 -5.65 -11.70
CA TRP A 57 -7.69 -5.87 -12.75
C TRP A 57 -8.41 -4.58 -13.14
N PHE A 58 -8.83 -3.78 -12.16
CA PHE A 58 -9.51 -2.51 -12.40
C PHE A 58 -8.59 -1.47 -13.06
N GLY A 59 -7.34 -1.35 -12.61
CA GLY A 59 -6.33 -0.49 -13.23
C GLY A 59 -6.03 -0.88 -14.67
N SER A 60 -6.00 -2.19 -14.98
CA SER A 60 -5.88 -2.66 -16.35
C SER A 60 -7.13 -2.38 -17.19
N ALA A 61 -8.33 -2.45 -16.61
CA ALA A 61 -9.56 -2.05 -17.29
C ALA A 61 -9.54 -0.54 -17.63
N LEU A 62 -9.04 0.29 -16.71
CA LEU A 62 -8.78 1.71 -16.99
C LEU A 62 -7.75 1.89 -18.11
N GLN A 63 -6.65 1.12 -18.08
CA GLN A 63 -5.62 1.16 -19.12
C GLN A 63 -6.17 0.85 -20.51
N ALA A 64 -7.11 -0.10 -20.61
CA ALA A 64 -7.76 -0.46 -21.87
C ALA A 64 -8.84 0.55 -22.31
N ALA A 65 -9.46 1.26 -21.36
CA ALA A 65 -10.57 2.17 -21.63
C ALA A 65 -10.13 3.61 -21.93
N LEU A 66 -8.93 4.00 -21.50
CA LEU A 66 -8.45 5.38 -21.58
C LEU A 66 -7.30 5.54 -22.57
N PRO A 67 -7.22 6.67 -23.30
CA PRO A 67 -6.04 7.01 -24.09
C PRO A 67 -4.77 7.09 -23.22
N PRO A 68 -3.57 6.75 -23.74
CA PRO A 68 -2.33 6.77 -22.98
C PRO A 68 -2.08 8.08 -22.22
N VAL A 69 -2.28 9.22 -22.88
CA VAL A 69 -2.11 10.54 -22.26
C VAL A 69 -3.08 10.76 -21.09
N ALA A 70 -4.29 10.21 -21.16
CA ALA A 70 -5.26 10.31 -20.07
C ALA A 70 -4.87 9.42 -18.87
N LEU A 71 -4.24 8.28 -19.12
CA LEU A 71 -3.69 7.40 -18.08
C LEU A 71 -2.48 8.04 -17.41
N ASP A 72 -1.56 8.59 -18.18
CA ASP A 72 -0.39 9.29 -17.64
C ASP A 72 -0.83 10.50 -16.80
N ALA A 73 -1.82 11.27 -17.30
CA ALA A 73 -2.38 12.39 -16.55
C ALA A 73 -3.11 11.94 -15.26
N PHE A 74 -3.84 10.83 -15.31
CA PHE A 74 -4.50 10.25 -14.15
C PHE A 74 -3.49 9.78 -13.09
N THR A 75 -2.47 9.02 -13.51
CA THR A 75 -1.41 8.51 -12.63
C THR A 75 -0.60 9.65 -12.02
N ALA A 76 -0.20 10.63 -12.83
CA ALA A 76 0.45 11.84 -12.34
C ALA A 76 -0.43 12.57 -11.30
N GLY A 77 -1.73 12.68 -11.58
CA GLY A 77 -2.71 13.26 -10.66
C GLY A 77 -2.77 12.51 -9.33
N LEU A 78 -2.82 11.18 -9.35
CA LEU A 78 -2.80 10.35 -8.15
C LEU A 78 -1.52 10.51 -7.34
N PHE A 79 -0.35 10.45 -7.98
CA PHE A 79 0.94 10.63 -7.31
C PHE A 79 1.07 12.02 -6.68
N LEU A 80 0.66 13.08 -7.39
CA LEU A 80 0.67 14.43 -6.82
C LEU A 80 -0.34 14.58 -5.68
N LEU A 81 -1.52 13.97 -5.80
CA LEU A 81 -2.51 13.92 -4.72
C LEU A 81 -1.92 13.24 -3.48
N PHE A 82 -1.25 12.09 -3.64
CA PHE A 82 -0.59 11.40 -2.53
C PHE A 82 0.51 12.20 -1.89
N ALA A 83 1.35 12.86 -2.69
CA ALA A 83 2.37 13.75 -2.17
C ALA A 83 1.76 14.83 -1.25
N VAL A 84 0.64 15.42 -1.66
CA VAL A 84 -0.09 16.42 -0.86
C VAL A 84 -0.72 15.79 0.38
N LEU A 85 -1.42 14.66 0.24
CA LEU A 85 -2.09 14.00 1.35
C LEU A 85 -1.10 13.52 2.41
N LEU A 86 0.00 12.88 2.03
CA LEU A 86 1.07 12.45 2.95
C LEU A 86 1.73 13.64 3.64
N THR A 87 2.00 14.72 2.90
CA THR A 87 2.53 15.96 3.49
C THR A 87 1.59 16.54 4.55
N ARG A 88 0.26 16.52 4.29
CA ARG A 88 -0.75 17.03 5.22
C ARG A 88 -1.07 16.10 6.38
N SER A 89 -0.95 14.79 6.17
CA SER A 89 -1.16 13.76 7.20
C SER A 89 0.07 13.51 8.07
N ALA A 90 1.21 14.15 7.77
CA ALA A 90 2.43 14.01 8.55
C ALA A 90 2.19 14.42 10.02
N PRO A 91 2.44 13.54 11.00
CA PRO A 91 2.25 13.85 12.41
C PRO A 91 3.05 15.09 12.85
N ASN A 92 2.54 15.84 13.84
CA ASN A 92 3.30 16.95 14.41
C ASN A 92 4.54 16.44 15.16
N PRO A 93 5.66 17.19 15.16
CA PRO A 93 6.88 16.75 15.85
C PRO A 93 6.61 16.62 17.36
N GLY A 94 6.87 15.43 17.92
CA GLY A 94 6.61 15.12 19.32
C GLY A 94 5.16 14.72 19.64
N GLN A 95 4.31 14.58 18.63
CA GLN A 95 2.99 13.97 18.80
C GLN A 95 3.17 12.46 18.89
N ASP A 96 3.01 11.91 20.09
CA ASP A 96 2.92 10.46 20.26
C ASP A 96 1.78 9.95 19.37
N VAL A 97 2.11 9.06 18.45
CA VAL A 97 1.12 8.16 17.85
C VAL A 97 0.76 7.19 18.96
N ALA A 98 -0.01 7.68 19.92
CA ALA A 98 -0.40 6.94 21.09
C ALA A 98 -1.19 5.71 20.59
N ALA A 99 -0.55 4.56 20.68
CA ALA A 99 -1.25 3.30 20.86
C ALA A 99 -1.95 3.38 22.23
N ALA A 100 -3.01 4.17 22.30
CA ALA A 100 -3.96 4.13 23.39
C ALA A 100 -4.72 2.81 23.23
N THR A 101 -4.19 1.75 23.83
CA THR A 101 -4.90 0.50 24.04
C THR A 101 -5.10 0.32 25.53
N ASP A 102 -5.98 1.13 26.10
CA ASP A 102 -6.64 0.83 27.37
C ASP A 102 -7.71 -0.25 27.15
N GLY A 103 -7.23 -1.46 26.87
CA GLY A 103 -7.80 -2.70 27.40
C GLY A 103 -9.32 -2.93 27.38
N GLY A 104 -10.06 -2.47 26.39
CA GLY A 104 -11.52 -2.64 26.38
C GLY A 104 -12.17 -2.64 25.01
N ILE A 105 -12.06 -3.76 24.29
CA ILE A 105 -13.05 -4.10 23.25
C ILE A 105 -13.79 -5.33 23.77
N GLU A 106 -15.08 -5.20 24.01
CA GLU A 106 -15.95 -6.34 24.30
C GLU A 106 -15.85 -7.37 23.17
N ALA A 107 -15.94 -8.65 23.53
CA ALA A 107 -15.92 -9.84 22.69
C ALA A 107 -16.04 -9.60 21.15
N VAL A 108 -15.00 -9.99 20.43
CA VAL A 108 -15.10 -10.35 19.00
C VAL A 108 -15.77 -11.74 18.93
N GLU A 109 -16.98 -11.85 19.48
CA GLU A 109 -17.89 -12.95 19.21
C GLU A 109 -18.78 -12.62 18.00
N ASP A 110 -19.03 -11.33 17.73
CA ASP A 110 -19.85 -10.87 16.60
C ASP A 110 -19.11 -9.80 15.76
N VAL A 111 -18.30 -10.21 14.77
CA VAL A 111 -17.87 -9.27 13.72
C VAL A 111 -19.04 -9.02 12.80
N ARG A 112 -19.62 -7.82 12.95
CA ARG A 112 -20.66 -7.31 12.06
C ARG A 112 -20.04 -6.49 10.94
N VAL A 113 -20.41 -6.79 9.70
CA VAL A 113 -19.95 -6.02 8.53
C VAL A 113 -20.43 -4.56 8.68
N PRO A 114 -19.55 -3.54 8.69
CA PRO A 114 -19.89 -2.15 9.05
C PRO A 114 -20.99 -1.50 8.21
N VAL A 115 -21.26 -2.04 7.01
CA VAL A 115 -22.20 -1.49 6.04
C VAL A 115 -23.54 -2.25 6.02
N VAL A 116 -23.55 -3.53 6.40
CA VAL A 116 -24.72 -4.43 6.20
C VAL A 116 -25.23 -5.02 7.51
N GLY A 117 -24.48 -4.88 8.62
CA GLY A 117 -24.86 -5.41 9.93
C GLY A 117 -24.90 -6.93 10.02
N TRP A 118 -24.41 -7.63 8.99
CA TRP A 118 -24.36 -9.10 8.94
C TRP A 118 -23.29 -9.64 9.88
N GLU A 119 -23.66 -10.62 10.70
CA GLU A 119 -22.74 -11.42 11.51
C GLU A 119 -22.04 -12.45 10.61
N VAL A 120 -20.71 -12.40 10.60
CA VAL A 120 -19.89 -13.31 9.79
C VAL A 120 -19.78 -14.65 10.53
N PRO A 121 -20.29 -15.77 9.96
CA PRO A 121 -20.25 -17.07 10.63
C PRO A 121 -18.83 -17.52 10.94
N ASP A 122 -18.60 -18.06 12.14
CA ASP A 122 -17.27 -18.52 12.56
C ASP A 122 -16.87 -19.89 12.00
N ALA A 123 -17.02 -20.08 10.69
CA ALA A 123 -16.76 -21.36 10.02
C ALA A 123 -15.26 -21.69 9.86
N LEU A 124 -14.38 -20.70 10.05
CA LEU A 124 -12.93 -20.82 9.89
C LEU A 124 -12.15 -20.44 11.17
N GLY A 125 -12.75 -20.59 12.36
CA GLY A 125 -12.05 -20.44 13.65
C GLY A 125 -11.40 -19.07 13.89
N GLY A 126 -12.13 -17.99 13.58
CA GLY A 126 -11.74 -16.60 13.77
C GLY A 126 -11.13 -15.93 12.53
N HIS A 127 -10.68 -16.70 11.52
CA HIS A 127 -10.04 -16.13 10.33
C HIS A 127 -11.02 -15.44 9.37
N LEU A 128 -12.23 -15.97 9.22
CA LEU A 128 -13.26 -15.40 8.33
C LEU A 128 -13.77 -14.03 8.81
N PRO A 129 -14.07 -13.84 10.11
CA PRO A 129 -14.37 -12.52 10.68
C PRO A 129 -13.26 -11.50 10.46
N ILE A 130 -11.99 -11.87 10.68
CA ILE A 130 -10.83 -10.98 10.49
C ILE A 130 -10.68 -10.61 9.02
N PHE A 131 -10.77 -11.59 8.12
CA PHE A 131 -10.75 -11.37 6.69
C PHE A 131 -11.85 -10.40 6.26
N ALA A 132 -13.09 -10.61 6.73
CA ALA A 132 -14.22 -9.75 6.37
C ALA A 132 -14.08 -8.32 6.91
N LEU A 133 -13.58 -8.16 8.13
CA LEU A 133 -13.30 -6.85 8.73
C LEU A 133 -12.21 -6.11 7.95
N MET A 134 -11.12 -6.79 7.60
CA MET A 134 -10.05 -6.24 6.78
C MET A 134 -10.57 -5.89 5.38
N ALA A 135 -11.22 -6.82 4.70
CA ALA A 135 -11.75 -6.62 3.36
C ALA A 135 -12.75 -5.46 3.29
N ALA A 136 -13.60 -5.28 4.31
CA ALA A 136 -14.50 -4.14 4.38
C ALA A 136 -13.77 -2.84 4.75
N GLY A 137 -12.76 -2.90 5.61
CA GLY A 137 -11.99 -1.75 6.10
C GLY A 137 -11.04 -1.14 5.06
N GLU A 138 -10.52 -1.96 4.15
CA GLU A 138 -9.61 -1.55 3.07
C GLU A 138 -10.32 -0.78 1.93
N PHE A 139 -11.65 -0.77 1.89
CA PHE A 139 -12.38 -0.12 0.82
C PHE A 139 -12.13 1.40 0.80
N GLY A 140 -11.54 1.88 -0.29
CA GLY A 140 -11.20 3.28 -0.54
C GLY A 140 -9.90 3.76 0.12
N ASP A 141 -9.01 2.85 0.54
CA ASP A 141 -7.75 3.25 1.18
C ASP A 141 -6.67 3.73 0.19
N LYS A 142 -5.66 4.43 0.73
CA LYS A 142 -4.50 4.94 -0.01
C LYS A 142 -3.74 3.82 -0.73
N THR A 143 -3.67 2.63 -0.15
CA THR A 143 -3.04 1.46 -0.78
C THR A 143 -3.71 1.13 -2.12
N GLN A 144 -5.04 1.12 -2.17
CA GLN A 144 -5.80 0.79 -3.40
C GLN A 144 -5.51 1.75 -4.56
N LEU A 145 -5.45 3.04 -4.24
CA LEU A 145 -5.16 4.08 -5.22
C LEU A 145 -3.72 3.97 -5.77
N VAL A 146 -2.75 3.52 -4.95
CA VAL A 146 -1.39 3.21 -5.41
C VAL A 146 -1.41 2.02 -6.37
N THR A 147 -2.03 0.91 -5.97
CA THR A 147 -2.13 -0.30 -6.80
C THR A 147 -2.79 -0.02 -8.15
N ILE A 148 -3.90 0.71 -8.15
CA ILE A 148 -4.63 1.11 -9.37
C ILE A 148 -3.74 1.99 -10.25
N GLY A 149 -3.02 2.95 -9.67
CA GLY A 149 -2.08 3.81 -10.41
C GLY A 149 -0.94 3.01 -11.04
N LEU A 150 -0.34 2.09 -10.29
CA LEU A 150 0.71 1.20 -10.80
C LEU A 150 0.18 0.28 -11.92
N ALA A 151 -1.03 -0.25 -11.78
CA ALA A 151 -1.64 -1.09 -12.81
C ALA A 151 -2.09 -0.29 -14.04
N ALA A 152 -2.48 0.97 -13.88
CA ALA A 152 -2.75 1.87 -14.99
C ALA A 152 -1.47 2.21 -15.77
N GLN A 153 -0.34 2.36 -15.07
CA GLN A 153 0.96 2.70 -15.66
C GLN A 153 1.64 1.49 -16.32
N TYR A 154 1.77 0.38 -15.58
CA TYR A 154 2.54 -0.80 -16.01
C TYR A 154 1.67 -1.94 -16.57
N GLY A 155 0.34 -1.78 -16.56
CA GLY A 155 -0.62 -2.82 -16.92
C GLY A 155 -0.84 -3.87 -15.82
N ALA A 156 -1.75 -4.81 -16.08
CA ALA A 156 -1.99 -5.92 -15.15
C ALA A 156 -0.82 -6.91 -15.16
N THR A 157 0.08 -6.77 -14.18
CA THR A 157 1.24 -7.65 -14.04
C THR A 157 1.32 -8.25 -12.63
N SER A 158 1.77 -9.50 -12.54
CA SER A 158 2.05 -10.15 -11.26
C SER A 158 3.21 -9.52 -10.49
N ALA A 159 4.04 -8.68 -11.14
CA ALA A 159 5.14 -7.98 -10.48
C ALA A 159 4.62 -6.99 -9.42
N ILE A 160 3.51 -6.30 -9.72
CA ILE A 160 2.86 -5.36 -8.80
C ILE A 160 2.39 -6.12 -7.56
N TRP A 161 1.64 -7.21 -7.79
CA TRP A 161 1.12 -8.07 -6.72
C TRP A 161 2.24 -8.61 -5.83
N VAL A 162 3.33 -9.12 -6.43
CA VAL A 162 4.47 -9.64 -5.68
C VAL A 162 5.16 -8.55 -4.88
N GLY A 163 5.42 -7.38 -5.47
CA GLY A 163 6.05 -6.25 -4.78
C GLY A 163 5.23 -5.76 -3.59
N GLU A 164 3.93 -5.61 -3.76
CA GLU A 164 3.03 -5.19 -2.67
C GLU A 164 2.95 -6.22 -1.56
N MET A 165 2.81 -7.51 -1.87
CA MET A 165 2.79 -8.57 -0.85
C MET A 165 4.11 -8.66 -0.09
N LEU A 166 5.24 -8.42 -0.77
CA LEU A 166 6.56 -8.34 -0.13
C LEU A 166 6.70 -7.15 0.83
N ALA A 167 5.88 -6.11 0.71
CA ALA A 167 5.80 -5.03 1.69
C ALA A 167 4.78 -5.33 2.79
N ILE A 168 3.56 -5.71 2.40
CA ILE A 168 2.42 -5.91 3.31
C ILE A 168 2.69 -7.03 4.31
N ILE A 169 3.16 -8.20 3.87
CA ILE A 169 3.29 -9.36 4.76
C ILE A 169 4.38 -9.13 5.82
N PRO A 170 5.60 -8.67 5.49
CA PRO A 170 6.62 -8.42 6.51
C PRO A 170 6.23 -7.28 7.46
N VAL A 171 5.62 -6.20 6.97
CA VAL A 171 5.15 -5.10 7.84
C VAL A 171 4.03 -5.58 8.76
N SER A 172 3.09 -6.39 8.25
CA SER A 172 2.00 -6.98 9.06
C SER A 172 2.54 -7.94 10.12
N LEU A 173 3.54 -8.77 9.78
CA LEU A 173 4.24 -9.62 10.77
C LEU A 173 4.95 -8.76 11.82
N LEU A 174 5.67 -7.72 11.40
CA LEU A 174 6.36 -6.82 12.31
C LEU A 174 5.35 -6.16 13.26
N ASN A 175 4.24 -5.64 12.75
CA ASN A 175 3.18 -5.07 13.58
C ASN A 175 2.56 -6.13 14.50
N ALA A 176 2.21 -7.31 14.00
CA ALA A 176 1.58 -8.36 14.79
C ALA A 176 2.44 -8.83 15.99
N TYR A 177 3.77 -8.91 15.83
CA TYR A 177 4.69 -9.40 16.86
C TYR A 177 5.34 -8.30 17.70
N PHE A 178 5.55 -7.11 17.12
CA PHE A 178 6.43 -6.09 17.67
C PHE A 178 5.76 -4.74 17.89
N PHE A 179 4.43 -4.64 17.76
CA PHE A 179 3.68 -3.39 17.97
C PHE A 179 4.06 -2.68 19.29
N HIS A 180 4.31 -3.44 20.36
CA HIS A 180 4.66 -2.88 21.67
C HIS A 180 6.13 -2.41 21.79
N ARG A 181 7.03 -2.75 20.86
CA ARG A 181 8.48 -2.49 20.98
C ARG A 181 9.09 -1.61 19.87
N PHE A 182 8.38 -1.39 18.77
CA PHE A 182 8.90 -0.68 17.60
C PHE A 182 8.15 0.61 17.24
N SER A 183 6.99 0.88 17.84
CA SER A 183 6.25 2.13 17.61
C SER A 183 7.08 3.39 17.90
N HIS A 184 8.09 3.27 18.76
CA HIS A 184 8.98 4.35 19.18
C HIS A 184 10.25 4.51 18.32
N LEU A 185 10.57 3.54 17.44
CA LEU A 185 11.79 3.58 16.60
C LEU A 185 11.53 4.12 15.19
N PHE A 186 10.27 4.15 14.76
CA PHE A 186 9.88 4.61 13.44
C PHE A 186 9.39 6.06 13.52
N ASP A 187 10.18 6.98 12.95
CA ASP A 187 9.76 8.38 12.80
C ASP A 187 8.71 8.46 11.67
N ALA A 188 7.45 8.22 12.04
CA ALA A 188 6.31 8.22 11.12
C ALA A 188 6.23 9.51 10.30
N ARG A 189 6.68 10.63 10.88
CA ARG A 189 6.75 11.92 10.20
C ARG A 189 7.80 11.94 9.11
N LYS A 190 9.02 11.45 9.36
CA LYS A 190 10.06 11.30 8.31
C LYS A 190 9.59 10.36 7.20
N ALA A 191 8.95 9.24 7.54
CA ALA A 191 8.41 8.32 6.54
C ALA A 191 7.37 8.98 5.63
N HIS A 192 6.43 9.74 6.20
CA HIS A 192 5.45 10.52 5.43
C HIS A 192 6.13 11.50 4.46
N PHE A 193 7.17 12.21 4.90
CA PHE A 193 7.88 13.16 4.04
C PHE A 193 8.73 12.49 2.95
N ILE A 194 9.39 11.38 3.24
CA ILE A 194 10.15 10.60 2.24
C ILE A 194 9.19 10.05 1.18
N ALA A 195 8.09 9.43 1.62
CA ALA A 195 7.03 8.94 0.76
C ALA A 195 6.44 10.06 -0.11
N ALA A 196 6.09 11.19 0.50
CA ALA A 196 5.59 12.35 -0.22
C ALA A 196 6.58 12.86 -1.28
N GLY A 197 7.88 12.87 -0.97
CA GLY A 197 8.93 13.25 -1.90
C GLY A 197 9.02 12.31 -3.11
N LEU A 198 8.93 10.99 -2.89
CA LEU A 198 8.91 10.00 -3.97
C LEU A 198 7.70 10.16 -4.88
N PHE A 199 6.50 10.28 -4.29
CA PHE A 199 5.27 10.51 -5.04
C PHE A 199 5.30 11.84 -5.81
N ALA A 200 5.83 12.91 -5.19
CA ALA A 200 6.00 14.20 -5.87
C ALA A 200 6.95 14.08 -7.05
N PHE A 201 8.08 13.39 -6.87
CA PHE A 201 9.06 13.16 -7.94
C PHE A 201 8.42 12.46 -9.13
N PHE A 202 7.81 11.28 -8.93
CA PHE A 202 7.20 10.53 -10.02
C PHE A 202 6.02 11.28 -10.66
N GLY A 203 5.16 11.92 -9.86
CA GLY A 203 4.05 12.71 -10.38
C GLY A 203 4.52 13.88 -11.25
N LEU A 204 5.53 14.62 -10.80
CA LEU A 204 6.09 15.75 -11.57
C LEU A 204 6.87 15.29 -12.80
N ASP A 205 7.60 14.18 -12.71
CA ASP A 205 8.32 13.60 -13.85
C ASP A 205 7.36 13.14 -14.95
N THR A 206 6.24 12.51 -14.59
CA THR A 206 5.19 12.16 -15.55
C THR A 206 4.55 13.39 -16.19
N VAL A 207 4.25 14.45 -15.42
CA VAL A 207 3.76 15.72 -15.99
C VAL A 207 4.78 16.31 -16.97
N LEU A 208 6.06 16.32 -16.60
CA LEU A 208 7.14 16.81 -17.47
C LEU A 208 7.18 16.01 -18.78
N SER A 209 7.09 14.68 -18.70
CA SER A 209 7.05 13.79 -19.86
C SER A 209 5.87 14.08 -20.78
N ILE A 210 4.65 14.25 -20.23
CA ILE A 210 3.46 14.60 -21.02
C ILE A 210 3.64 15.95 -21.75
N LEU A 211 4.19 16.95 -21.06
CA LEU A 211 4.27 18.32 -21.58
C LEU A 211 5.43 18.53 -22.56
N THR A 212 6.53 17.81 -22.38
CA THR A 212 7.79 18.07 -23.08
C THR A 212 8.34 16.88 -23.87
N GLY A 213 7.77 15.68 -23.67
CA GLY A 213 8.30 14.43 -24.19
C GLY A 213 9.58 13.95 -23.50
N PHE A 214 9.95 14.54 -22.36
CA PHE A 214 11.18 14.25 -21.63
C PHE A 214 10.90 13.78 -20.20
N SER A 215 11.45 12.62 -19.82
CA SER A 215 11.45 12.09 -18.44
C SER A 215 12.87 12.02 -17.89
N VAL A 216 13.07 12.57 -16.70
CA VAL A 216 14.32 12.49 -15.94
C VAL A 216 14.58 11.06 -15.49
N TRP A 217 13.52 10.37 -15.02
CA TRP A 217 13.62 8.99 -14.56
C TRP A 217 14.02 8.03 -15.68
N GLU A 218 13.34 8.09 -16.83
CA GLU A 218 13.66 7.25 -17.99
C GLU A 218 15.10 7.49 -18.48
N THR A 219 15.52 8.76 -18.54
CA THR A 219 16.88 9.13 -18.94
C THR A 219 17.92 8.54 -17.99
N LEU A 220 17.68 8.62 -16.68
CA LEU A 220 18.61 8.12 -15.67
C LEU A 220 18.70 6.58 -15.72
N VAL A 221 17.56 5.90 -15.85
CA VAL A 221 17.51 4.43 -15.97
C VAL A 221 18.23 3.97 -17.24
N ALA A 222 18.01 4.65 -18.38
CA ALA A 222 18.70 4.35 -19.63
C ALA A 222 20.23 4.50 -19.49
N ALA A 223 20.69 5.61 -18.92
CA ALA A 223 22.11 5.86 -18.70
C ALA A 223 22.76 4.80 -17.79
N VAL A 224 22.08 4.38 -16.72
CA VAL A 224 22.57 3.32 -15.83
C VAL A 224 22.62 1.97 -16.56
N ALA A 225 21.59 1.64 -17.33
CA ALA A 225 21.55 0.41 -18.12
C ALA A 225 22.70 0.36 -19.14
N ASP A 226 22.98 1.46 -19.83
CA ASP A 226 24.09 1.55 -20.78
C ASP A 226 25.45 1.33 -20.11
N VAL A 227 25.66 1.91 -18.92
CA VAL A 227 26.90 1.70 -18.14
C VAL A 227 27.06 0.24 -17.74
N ILE A 228 25.98 -0.42 -17.31
CA ILE A 228 26.02 -1.84 -16.92
C ILE A 228 26.30 -2.72 -18.14
N LEU A 229 25.65 -2.46 -19.27
CA LEU A 229 25.86 -3.22 -20.51
C LEU A 229 27.26 -3.03 -21.08
N ALA A 230 27.85 -1.84 -20.94
CA ALA A 230 29.22 -1.57 -21.35
C ALA A 230 30.28 -2.24 -20.44
N ALA A 231 29.88 -2.66 -19.23
CA ALA A 231 30.75 -3.31 -18.26
C ALA A 231 30.68 -4.85 -18.30
N LEU A 232 29.77 -5.42 -19.09
CA LEU A 232 29.60 -6.87 -19.32
C LEU A 232 30.29 -7.30 -20.62
#